data_AF-A0A7J8VCT0-F1
#
_entry.id   AF-A0A7J8VCT0-F1
#
_cell.length_a   1.000
_cell.length_b   1.000
_cell.length_c   1.000
_cell.angle_alpha   90.00
_cell.angle_beta   90.00
_cell.angle_gamma   90.00
#
_symmetry.space_group_name_H-M   'P 1'
#
loop_
_entity.id
_entity.type
_entity.pdbx_description
1 polymer ?
#
loop_
_entity_poly.entity_id
_entity_poly.type
_entity_poly.pdbx_seq_one_letter_code
_entity_poly.pdbx_strand_id
1 'polypeptide(L)'
;MALLQLHHLTLHSLPFTPKLHHSRFSTQKSLRFSFSASASTTMAKQVLVPVANGTEPMEAVITIDVLRRSGAEVTVASVEKELRVDACHGVKIVADALVGDCKDTGFDLIALPGGMPGATNFKDCAVLESVVKKQAADGRLYAAVCASPAVALGSWGLLKGLKATCYPSFMEQLSSCATAVESIVQQDGKVVTSRGPGTTMEFSVALVEQLYDKEKADEVSGPLLLRPNRGDEYKVIELNPMEWKCNNIPQILVPIADGSEEMEAVMIIDILRRAKANVVVASVGDNLEILASRKVKLVADMLLDEAAKLSYDLIVLPGGLGGAQAFANSDKLVNMLKKQAESNKPYGAICASPALVLEPHGLLKGKKATAFPAMCNKLSDQSFIDNRVVVDGNLITSRGPGTSMEFALGIVEKFFGRPKALELAKVMLFVH
;
A
#
# COMPACT_ATOMS: atom_id res chain seq x y z
N MET A 1 -21.14 62.27 -0.07
CA MET A 1 -20.54 63.62 -0.06
C MET A 1 -20.06 63.92 1.35
N ALA A 2 -18.93 64.59 1.46
CA ALA A 2 -17.99 64.63 2.58
C ALA A 2 -18.48 65.26 3.90
N LEU A 3 -17.86 64.90 5.03
CA LEU A 3 -16.93 65.71 5.83
C LEU A 3 -16.67 65.01 7.19
N LEU A 4 -15.45 64.61 7.56
CA LEU A 4 -14.27 65.34 8.05
C LEU A 4 -14.21 65.53 9.59
N GLN A 5 -13.36 64.69 10.19
CA GLN A 5 -12.40 64.84 11.29
C GLN A 5 -12.38 66.06 12.26
N LEU A 6 -12.16 65.68 13.53
CA LEU A 6 -11.18 66.16 14.54
C LEU A 6 -11.28 67.58 15.12
N HIS A 7 -11.18 67.66 16.46
CA HIS A 7 -10.33 68.63 17.17
C HIS A 7 -9.79 68.06 18.50
N HIS A 8 -8.51 68.38 18.74
CA HIS A 8 -7.61 68.04 19.85
C HIS A 8 -7.68 69.06 21.01
N LEU A 9 -7.27 68.64 22.22
CA LEU A 9 -6.54 69.43 23.26
C LEU A 9 -5.98 68.42 24.30
N THR A 10 -4.67 68.06 24.40
CA THR A 10 -3.49 68.71 25.05
C THR A 10 -3.73 69.15 26.53
N LEU A 11 -2.87 68.96 27.55
CA LEU A 11 -1.43 68.63 27.70
C LEU A 11 -1.08 68.29 29.19
N HIS A 12 0.05 67.57 29.40
CA HIS A 12 0.94 67.52 30.60
C HIS A 12 0.46 66.78 31.88
N SER A 13 1.25 66.07 32.69
CA SER A 13 2.72 65.90 32.91
C SER A 13 2.98 64.66 33.81
N LEU A 14 4.13 63.99 33.65
CA LEU A 14 4.71 62.91 34.50
C LEU A 14 5.02 63.41 35.95
N PRO A 15 5.56 62.62 36.93
CA PRO A 15 5.98 61.19 36.98
C PRO A 15 5.59 60.44 38.30
N PHE A 16 6.19 59.25 38.52
CA PHE A 16 6.43 58.50 39.78
C PHE A 16 5.60 57.23 40.07
N THR A 17 6.31 56.09 40.05
CA THR A 17 6.02 54.83 40.77
C THR A 17 6.75 54.88 42.15
N PRO A 18 6.66 53.92 43.11
CA PRO A 18 6.10 52.55 43.06
C PRO A 18 5.42 52.03 44.39
N LYS A 19 5.11 50.72 44.41
CA LYS A 19 4.92 49.78 45.57
C LYS A 19 3.51 49.69 46.20
N LEU A 20 2.77 48.60 45.96
CA LEU A 20 2.74 47.27 46.64
C LEU A 20 1.78 47.22 47.84
N HIS A 21 0.71 46.43 47.72
CA HIS A 21 0.17 45.67 48.85
C HIS A 21 -0.47 44.35 48.41
N HIS A 22 -0.08 43.30 49.13
CA HIS A 22 -0.45 41.89 48.98
C HIS A 22 -1.94 41.58 49.25
N SER A 23 -2.47 40.57 48.54
CA SER A 23 -3.40 39.62 49.14
C SER A 23 -3.10 38.18 48.72
N ARG A 24 -3.17 37.30 49.73
CA ARG A 24 -2.78 35.89 49.85
C ARG A 24 -3.30 34.94 48.77
N PHE A 25 -2.41 34.09 48.25
CA PHE A 25 -2.74 32.86 47.52
C PHE A 25 -2.77 31.66 48.47
N SER A 26 -3.78 30.82 48.30
CA SER A 26 -3.94 29.51 48.94
C SER A 26 -3.11 28.45 48.21
N THR A 27 -2.45 27.60 48.98
CA THR A 27 -1.51 26.56 48.59
C THR A 27 -2.18 25.36 47.90
N GLN A 28 -1.76 25.05 46.67
CA GLN A 28 -1.81 23.69 46.13
C GLN A 28 -0.38 23.22 45.82
N LYS A 29 0.02 22.12 46.49
CA LYS A 29 1.31 21.45 46.29
C LYS A 29 1.40 20.96 44.85
N SER A 30 2.39 21.45 44.09
CA SER A 30 2.77 20.85 42.81
C SER A 30 3.48 19.52 43.08
N LEU A 31 2.83 18.39 42.77
CA LEU A 31 3.56 17.15 42.53
C LEU A 31 4.30 17.30 41.20
N ARG A 32 5.62 17.48 41.25
CA ARG A 32 6.49 17.29 40.10
C ARG A 32 6.67 15.79 39.91
N PHE A 33 5.89 15.20 39.01
CA PHE A 33 6.24 13.91 38.43
C PHE A 33 7.35 14.14 37.40
N SER A 34 8.59 13.90 37.80
CA SER A 34 9.69 13.68 36.85
C SER A 34 9.48 12.32 36.19
N PHE A 35 8.83 12.28 35.04
CA PHE A 35 8.94 11.12 34.15
C PHE A 35 10.34 11.12 33.54
N SER A 36 11.25 10.38 34.18
CA SER A 36 12.40 9.83 33.48
C SER A 36 11.87 8.71 32.59
N ALA A 37 11.43 9.06 31.38
CA ALA A 37 11.25 8.07 30.32
C ALA A 37 12.64 7.58 29.92
N SER A 38 13.11 6.50 30.56
CA SER A 38 14.11 5.66 29.91
C SER A 38 13.41 5.03 28.71
N ALA A 39 13.53 5.66 27.55
CA ALA A 39 13.22 5.00 26.29
C ALA A 39 14.22 3.84 26.17
N SER A 40 13.81 2.66 26.65
CA SER A 40 14.39 1.41 26.20
C SER A 40 14.11 1.36 24.71
N THR A 41 15.12 1.68 23.90
CA THR A 41 15.07 1.42 22.47
C THR A 41 15.08 -0.08 22.30
N THR A 42 13.89 -0.69 22.32
CA THR A 42 13.74 -2.08 21.88
C THR A 42 14.30 -2.16 20.47
N MET A 43 15.32 -3.00 20.27
CA MET A 43 15.93 -3.20 18.97
C MET A 43 14.83 -3.57 17.96
N ALA A 44 14.84 -2.91 16.80
CA ALA A 44 13.86 -3.15 15.76
C ALA A 44 13.96 -4.60 15.26
N LYS A 45 12.80 -5.23 15.05
CA LYS A 45 12.72 -6.62 14.59
C LYS A 45 13.29 -6.74 13.19
N GLN A 46 14.19 -7.69 12.99
CA GLN A 46 14.85 -7.92 11.71
C GLN A 46 14.03 -8.91 10.90
N VAL A 47 13.62 -8.53 9.69
CA VAL A 47 12.78 -9.38 8.83
C VAL A 47 13.40 -9.54 7.45
N LEU A 48 13.33 -10.75 6.91
CA LEU A 48 13.70 -11.05 5.53
C LEU A 48 12.45 -11.32 4.70
N VAL A 49 12.31 -10.60 3.58
CA VAL A 49 11.35 -10.93 2.52
C VAL A 49 12.15 -11.23 1.25
N PRO A 50 12.32 -12.51 0.86
CA PRO A 50 12.99 -12.83 -0.39
C PRO A 50 12.09 -12.49 -1.58
N VAL A 51 12.71 -12.08 -2.68
CA VAL A 51 12.07 -11.84 -3.97
C VAL A 51 12.84 -12.55 -5.07
N ALA A 52 12.12 -13.00 -6.09
CA ALA A 52 12.65 -13.73 -7.24
C ALA A 52 11.95 -13.26 -8.52
N ASN A 53 12.53 -13.61 -9.66
CA ASN A 53 11.83 -13.51 -10.93
C ASN A 53 10.53 -14.34 -10.87
N GLY A 54 9.40 -13.71 -11.20
CA GLY A 54 8.08 -14.34 -11.09
C GLY A 54 7.51 -14.43 -9.68
N THR A 55 8.06 -13.70 -8.71
CA THR A 55 7.38 -13.45 -7.42
C THR A 55 6.04 -12.75 -7.67
N GLU A 56 5.02 -13.08 -6.88
CA GLU A 56 3.76 -12.33 -6.89
C GLU A 56 3.98 -10.95 -6.24
N PRO A 57 3.81 -9.84 -7.00
CA PRO A 57 4.20 -8.51 -6.53
C PRO A 57 3.29 -7.94 -5.44
N MET A 58 1.98 -8.18 -5.47
CA MET A 58 1.06 -7.76 -4.40
C MET A 58 1.42 -8.47 -3.09
N GLU A 59 1.69 -9.77 -3.14
CA GLU A 59 2.05 -10.57 -1.96
C GLU A 59 3.34 -10.06 -1.31
N ALA A 60 4.36 -9.78 -2.11
CA ALA A 60 5.63 -9.24 -1.64
C ALA A 60 5.46 -7.82 -1.05
N VAL A 61 4.86 -6.92 -1.82
CA VAL A 61 4.80 -5.50 -1.46
C VAL A 61 3.89 -5.24 -0.27
N ILE A 62 2.73 -5.92 -0.18
CA ILE A 62 1.87 -5.81 1.00
C ILE A 62 2.58 -6.32 2.25
N THR A 63 3.27 -7.46 2.15
CA THR A 63 4.02 -8.02 3.29
C THR A 63 5.12 -7.07 3.76
N ILE A 64 5.92 -6.53 2.83
CA ILE A 64 6.99 -5.57 3.14
C ILE A 64 6.43 -4.30 3.80
N ASP A 65 5.40 -3.71 3.19
CA ASP A 65 4.83 -2.46 3.65
C ASP A 65 4.25 -2.60 5.07
N VAL A 66 3.37 -3.59 5.29
CA VAL A 66 2.73 -3.82 6.59
C VAL A 66 3.74 -4.09 7.69
N LEU A 67 4.78 -4.88 7.41
CA LEU A 67 5.85 -5.13 8.38
C LEU A 67 6.66 -3.86 8.67
N ARG A 68 6.99 -3.05 7.66
CA ARG A 68 7.67 -1.76 7.88
C ARG A 68 6.80 -0.77 8.68
N ARG A 69 5.47 -0.80 8.50
CA ARG A 69 4.53 -0.01 9.33
C ARG A 69 4.55 -0.41 10.80
N SER A 70 4.89 -1.66 11.12
CA SER A 70 5.03 -2.12 12.51
C SER A 70 6.32 -1.65 13.20
N GLY A 71 7.23 -1.02 12.45
CA GLY A 71 8.57 -0.65 12.93
C GLY A 71 9.61 -1.76 12.79
N ALA A 72 9.33 -2.79 11.99
CA ALA A 72 10.31 -3.82 11.65
C ALA A 72 11.28 -3.32 10.57
N GLU A 73 12.55 -3.70 10.70
CA GLU A 73 13.57 -3.50 9.67
C GLU A 73 13.48 -4.66 8.68
N VAL A 74 12.82 -4.40 7.54
CA VAL A 74 12.61 -5.41 6.49
C VAL A 74 13.71 -5.29 5.44
N THR A 75 14.52 -6.34 5.33
CA THR A 75 15.46 -6.56 4.22
C THR A 75 14.73 -7.27 3.09
N VAL A 76 14.61 -6.61 1.94
CA VAL A 76 14.15 -7.26 0.70
C VAL A 76 15.37 -7.88 0.00
N ALA A 77 15.41 -9.19 -0.17
CA ALA A 77 16.58 -9.88 -0.73
C ALA A 77 16.28 -10.60 -2.04
N SER A 78 17.02 -10.29 -3.09
CA SER A 78 16.90 -11.01 -4.36
C SER A 78 17.57 -12.38 -4.26
N VAL A 79 16.87 -13.44 -4.66
CA VAL A 79 17.48 -14.76 -4.83
C VAL A 79 18.17 -14.93 -6.19
N GLU A 80 18.05 -13.94 -7.06
CA GLU A 80 18.70 -13.88 -8.36
C GLU A 80 20.17 -13.44 -8.21
N LYS A 81 20.86 -13.27 -9.34
CA LYS A 81 22.24 -12.74 -9.37
C LYS A 81 22.31 -11.21 -9.28
N GLU A 82 21.18 -10.55 -9.47
CA GLU A 82 21.05 -9.10 -9.50
C GLU A 82 19.94 -8.64 -8.55
N LEU A 83 20.01 -7.38 -8.11
CA LEU A 83 19.04 -6.82 -7.17
C LEU A 83 17.66 -6.63 -7.78
N ARG A 84 17.60 -6.33 -9.08
CA ARG A 84 16.33 -6.13 -9.78
C ARG A 84 15.70 -7.48 -10.10
N VAL A 85 14.43 -7.63 -9.76
CA VAL A 85 13.62 -8.80 -10.11
C VAL A 85 12.45 -8.38 -10.99
N ASP A 86 12.18 -9.17 -12.03
CA ASP A 86 10.98 -9.05 -12.84
C ASP A 86 9.89 -9.94 -12.21
N ALA A 87 9.03 -9.34 -11.39
CA ALA A 87 7.91 -10.00 -10.74
C ALA A 87 6.80 -10.36 -11.75
N CYS A 88 5.77 -11.08 -11.31
CA CYS A 88 4.62 -11.37 -12.15
C CYS A 88 3.98 -10.09 -12.70
N HIS A 89 3.30 -10.23 -13.85
CA HIS A 89 2.53 -9.15 -14.49
C HIS A 89 3.35 -7.88 -14.76
N GLY A 90 4.65 -8.04 -15.02
CA GLY A 90 5.55 -6.98 -15.48
C GLY A 90 5.90 -5.92 -14.43
N VAL A 91 5.57 -6.16 -13.16
CA VAL A 91 6.02 -5.32 -12.04
C VAL A 91 7.51 -5.59 -11.81
N LYS A 92 8.28 -4.54 -11.55
CA LYS A 92 9.73 -4.60 -11.36
C LYS A 92 10.06 -4.10 -9.96
N ILE A 93 10.72 -4.92 -9.16
CA ILE A 93 11.13 -4.59 -7.78
C ILE A 93 12.65 -4.59 -7.73
N VAL A 94 13.26 -3.64 -7.02
CA VAL A 94 14.69 -3.66 -6.74
C VAL A 94 14.90 -4.02 -5.27
N ALA A 95 15.58 -5.13 -5.02
CA ALA A 95 15.91 -5.60 -3.70
C ALA A 95 16.91 -4.67 -2.98
N ASP A 96 17.01 -4.81 -1.67
CA ASP A 96 17.98 -4.11 -0.83
C ASP A 96 19.33 -4.84 -0.80
N ALA A 97 19.33 -6.17 -0.93
CA ALA A 97 20.51 -7.02 -0.92
C ALA A 97 20.32 -8.25 -1.82
N LEU A 98 21.41 -8.96 -2.12
CA LEU A 98 21.32 -10.34 -2.61
C LEU A 98 21.13 -11.27 -1.41
N VAL A 99 20.41 -12.37 -1.59
CA VAL A 99 20.20 -13.35 -0.51
C VAL A 99 21.52 -13.95 0.00
N GLY A 100 22.55 -13.99 -0.84
CA GLY A 100 23.92 -14.38 -0.48
C GLY A 100 24.54 -13.49 0.61
N ASP A 101 24.18 -12.22 0.64
CA ASP A 101 24.67 -11.24 1.61
C ASP A 101 23.96 -11.37 2.97
N CYS A 102 22.82 -12.07 3.00
CA CYS A 102 21.99 -12.25 4.19
C CYS A 102 22.28 -13.55 4.96
N LYS A 103 23.17 -14.42 4.46
CA LYS A 103 23.35 -15.80 4.97
C LYS A 103 23.75 -15.89 6.45
N ASP A 104 24.48 -14.88 6.92
CA ASP A 104 25.02 -14.81 8.29
C ASP A 104 24.17 -13.89 9.20
N THR A 105 23.09 -13.31 8.66
CA THR A 105 22.18 -12.43 9.39
C THR A 105 21.11 -13.26 10.11
N GLY A 106 20.91 -13.00 11.40
CA GLY A 106 19.80 -13.58 12.15
C GLY A 106 18.53 -12.74 12.00
N PHE A 107 17.45 -13.35 11.53
CA PHE A 107 16.15 -12.68 11.39
C PHE A 107 15.19 -13.11 12.51
N ASP A 108 14.30 -12.22 12.92
CA ASP A 108 13.15 -12.54 13.78
C ASP A 108 12.03 -13.23 12.98
N LEU A 109 11.91 -12.90 11.68
CA LEU A 109 10.95 -13.46 10.74
C LEU A 109 11.55 -13.58 9.35
N ILE A 110 11.23 -14.66 8.64
CA ILE A 110 11.44 -14.79 7.19
C ILE A 110 10.09 -15.09 6.53
N ALA A 111 9.61 -14.24 5.61
CA ALA A 111 8.29 -14.38 5.01
C ALA A 111 8.39 -14.48 3.48
N LEU A 112 8.04 -15.64 2.92
CA LEU A 112 8.13 -15.94 1.49
C LEU A 112 6.82 -15.60 0.77
N PRO A 113 6.83 -14.61 -0.14
CA PRO A 113 5.74 -14.42 -1.10
C PRO A 113 5.59 -15.66 -2.00
N GLY A 114 4.51 -15.77 -2.75
CA GLY A 114 4.32 -16.79 -3.77
C GLY A 114 4.64 -16.29 -5.18
N GLY A 115 3.75 -16.62 -6.11
CA GLY A 115 3.94 -16.41 -7.54
C GLY A 115 4.71 -17.55 -8.21
N MET A 116 4.49 -17.71 -9.51
CA MET A 116 5.20 -18.70 -10.33
C MET A 116 5.81 -17.97 -11.54
N PRO A 117 7.10 -18.22 -11.86
CA PRO A 117 8.01 -19.19 -11.24
C PRO A 117 8.65 -18.78 -9.89
N GLY A 118 8.28 -17.66 -9.26
CA GLY A 118 8.96 -17.15 -8.05
C GLY A 118 9.12 -18.17 -6.92
N ALA A 119 8.07 -18.93 -6.59
CA ALA A 119 8.13 -19.99 -5.58
C ALA A 119 9.07 -21.15 -5.96
N THR A 120 9.17 -21.46 -7.26
CA THR A 120 10.16 -22.44 -7.77
C THR A 120 11.58 -21.88 -7.64
N ASN A 121 11.80 -20.61 -7.98
CA ASN A 121 13.10 -19.97 -7.83
C ASN A 121 13.53 -19.92 -6.36
N PHE A 122 12.58 -19.70 -5.43
CA PHE A 122 12.86 -19.84 -4.00
C PHE A 122 13.31 -21.25 -3.65
N LYS A 123 12.51 -22.27 -4.02
CA LYS A 123 12.81 -23.69 -3.78
C LYS A 123 14.22 -24.06 -4.25
N ASP A 124 14.61 -23.61 -5.45
CA ASP A 124 15.86 -23.99 -6.10
C ASP A 124 17.07 -23.14 -5.62
N CYS A 125 16.84 -22.11 -4.79
CA CYS A 125 17.89 -21.31 -4.18
C CYS A 125 18.44 -21.98 -2.92
N ALA A 126 19.56 -22.71 -3.06
CA ALA A 126 20.21 -23.41 -1.94
C ALA A 126 20.60 -22.49 -0.76
N VAL A 127 20.95 -21.23 -1.03
CA VAL A 127 21.27 -20.24 0.01
C VAL A 127 20.01 -19.92 0.82
N LEU A 128 18.90 -19.60 0.15
CA LEU A 128 17.64 -19.30 0.84
C LEU A 128 17.14 -20.53 1.63
N GLU A 129 17.20 -21.72 1.03
CA GLU A 129 16.85 -22.98 1.72
C GLU A 129 17.65 -23.14 3.02
N SER A 130 18.97 -22.94 2.97
CA SER A 130 19.84 -23.05 4.14
C SER A 130 19.47 -22.05 5.23
N VAL A 131 19.22 -20.78 4.85
CA VAL A 131 18.84 -19.72 5.78
C VAL A 131 17.49 -20.02 6.45
N VAL A 132 16.49 -20.45 5.68
CA VAL A 132 15.15 -20.75 6.22
C VAL A 132 15.16 -22.03 7.06
N LYS A 133 15.90 -23.07 6.69
CA LYS A 133 16.08 -24.27 7.52
C LYS A 133 16.74 -23.95 8.85
N LYS A 134 17.76 -23.09 8.85
CA LYS A 134 18.40 -22.61 10.09
C LYS A 134 17.41 -21.80 10.94
N GLN A 135 16.67 -20.86 10.35
CA GLN A 135 15.62 -20.10 11.02
C GLN A 135 14.61 -21.00 11.76
N ALA A 136 14.15 -22.06 11.08
CA ALA A 136 13.22 -23.02 11.66
C ALA A 136 13.87 -23.88 12.76
N ALA A 137 15.11 -24.34 12.58
CA ALA A 137 15.86 -25.10 13.58
C ALA A 137 16.13 -24.28 14.86
N ASP A 138 16.33 -22.98 14.72
CA ASP A 138 16.50 -22.02 15.82
C ASP A 138 15.16 -21.67 16.51
N GLY A 139 14.03 -22.26 16.06
CA GLY A 139 12.70 -22.04 16.65
C GLY A 139 12.14 -20.64 16.42
N ARG A 140 12.58 -19.95 15.35
CA ARG A 140 12.14 -18.59 15.00
C ARG A 140 11.01 -18.61 13.99
N LEU A 141 10.34 -17.46 13.83
CA LEU A 141 9.18 -17.36 12.93
C LEU A 141 9.63 -17.47 11.47
N TYR A 142 8.86 -18.22 10.71
CA TYR A 142 8.95 -18.28 9.26
C TYR A 142 7.54 -18.39 8.66
N ALA A 143 7.37 -17.87 7.46
CA ALA A 143 6.05 -17.76 6.87
C ALA A 143 6.09 -17.89 5.35
N ALA A 144 4.98 -18.31 4.76
CA ALA A 144 4.83 -18.35 3.31
C ALA A 144 3.38 -18.14 2.88
N VAL A 145 3.18 -17.53 1.71
CA VAL A 145 1.84 -17.33 1.14
C VAL A 145 1.76 -17.93 -0.27
N CYS A 146 0.55 -18.29 -0.68
CA CYS A 146 0.23 -18.70 -2.04
C CYS A 146 0.88 -20.02 -2.45
N ALA A 147 1.77 -20.03 -3.44
CA ALA A 147 2.45 -21.26 -3.90
C ALA A 147 3.60 -21.69 -2.97
N SER A 148 4.24 -20.74 -2.29
CA SER A 148 5.45 -20.98 -1.49
C SER A 148 5.31 -21.95 -0.32
N PRO A 149 4.16 -22.06 0.39
CA PRO A 149 3.97 -23.12 1.38
C PRO A 149 4.20 -24.52 0.80
N ALA A 150 3.56 -24.85 -0.33
CA ALA A 150 3.66 -26.18 -0.93
C ALA A 150 4.96 -26.38 -1.73
N VAL A 151 5.40 -25.35 -2.47
CA VAL A 151 6.51 -25.44 -3.41
C VAL A 151 7.86 -25.30 -2.72
N ALA A 152 8.02 -24.34 -1.81
CA ALA A 152 9.27 -24.09 -1.11
C ALA A 152 9.29 -24.78 0.26
N LEU A 153 8.49 -24.31 1.23
CA LEU A 153 8.56 -24.83 2.61
C LEU A 153 8.28 -26.34 2.69
N GLY A 154 7.27 -26.81 1.93
CA GLY A 154 6.91 -28.22 1.84
C GLY A 154 8.03 -29.10 1.28
N SER A 155 8.68 -28.66 0.20
CA SER A 155 9.78 -29.43 -0.42
C SER A 155 11.05 -29.44 0.44
N TRP A 156 11.26 -28.42 1.27
CA TRP A 156 12.33 -28.37 2.27
C TRP A 156 12.03 -29.19 3.53
N GLY A 157 10.83 -29.78 3.65
CA GLY A 157 10.41 -30.58 4.79
C GLY A 157 9.99 -29.77 6.02
N LEU A 158 9.81 -28.45 5.89
CA LEU A 158 9.56 -27.53 7.00
C LEU A 158 8.12 -27.49 7.49
N LEU A 159 7.23 -28.28 6.87
CA LEU A 159 5.81 -28.38 7.22
C LEU A 159 5.40 -29.75 7.78
N LYS A 160 6.36 -30.68 7.95
CA LYS A 160 6.07 -32.06 8.37
C LYS A 160 5.39 -32.09 9.73
N GLY A 161 4.17 -32.63 9.77
CA GLY A 161 3.38 -32.75 10.99
C GLY A 161 2.67 -31.46 11.43
N LEU A 162 2.76 -30.38 10.64
CA LEU A 162 2.12 -29.09 10.92
C LEU A 162 0.85 -28.93 10.09
N LYS A 163 -0.08 -28.10 10.57
CA LYS A 163 -1.18 -27.56 9.76
C LYS A 163 -0.69 -26.41 8.91
N ALA A 164 -1.07 -26.40 7.63
CA ALA A 164 -0.74 -25.33 6.71
C ALA A 164 -1.85 -25.10 5.69
N THR A 165 -1.88 -23.91 5.11
CA THR A 165 -2.73 -23.59 3.95
C THR A 165 -1.86 -23.07 2.80
N CYS A 166 -2.41 -23.04 1.59
CA CYS A 166 -1.76 -22.47 0.42
C CYS A 166 -2.79 -22.06 -0.63
N TYR A 167 -2.31 -21.63 -1.80
CA TYR A 167 -3.18 -21.34 -2.94
C TYR A 167 -3.94 -22.61 -3.37
N PRO A 168 -5.24 -22.53 -3.73
CA PRO A 168 -6.08 -23.70 -3.98
C PRO A 168 -5.49 -24.75 -4.93
N SER A 169 -4.86 -24.33 -6.03
CA SER A 169 -4.27 -25.27 -7.00
C SER A 169 -3.05 -26.04 -6.48
N PHE A 170 -2.51 -25.69 -5.31
CA PHE A 170 -1.38 -26.35 -4.67
C PHE A 170 -1.79 -27.17 -3.43
N MET A 171 -3.08 -27.21 -3.08
CA MET A 171 -3.56 -27.90 -1.86
C MET A 171 -3.31 -29.41 -1.91
N GLU A 172 -3.39 -30.03 -3.09
CA GLU A 172 -3.05 -31.44 -3.27
C GLU A 172 -1.55 -31.68 -3.00
N GLN A 173 -0.67 -30.86 -3.56
CA GLN A 173 0.76 -30.91 -3.28
C GLN A 173 1.05 -30.67 -1.79
N LEU A 174 0.39 -29.70 -1.15
CA LEU A 174 0.54 -29.42 0.28
C LEU A 174 0.16 -30.62 1.14
N SER A 175 -0.91 -31.33 0.78
CA SER A 175 -1.40 -32.50 1.52
C SER A 175 -0.40 -33.65 1.57
N SER A 176 0.59 -33.67 0.68
CA SER A 176 1.69 -34.65 0.70
C SER A 176 2.75 -34.37 1.78
N CYS A 177 2.82 -33.15 2.33
CA CYS A 177 3.89 -32.71 3.24
C CYS A 177 3.38 -32.02 4.52
N ALA A 178 2.09 -31.71 4.63
CA ALA A 178 1.46 -31.05 5.77
C ALA A 178 0.00 -31.50 5.96
N THR A 179 -0.60 -31.19 7.12
CA THR A 179 -2.06 -31.27 7.28
C THR A 179 -2.69 -30.05 6.62
N ALA A 180 -3.18 -30.21 5.40
CA ALA A 180 -3.74 -29.10 4.62
C ALA A 180 -5.08 -28.62 5.22
N VAL A 181 -5.22 -27.30 5.40
CA VAL A 181 -6.44 -26.64 5.90
C VAL A 181 -6.81 -25.43 5.04
N GLU A 182 -8.07 -25.01 5.12
CA GLU A 182 -8.63 -23.97 4.25
C GLU A 182 -8.75 -22.58 4.89
N SER A 183 -8.23 -22.40 6.11
CA SER A 183 -8.20 -21.10 6.77
C SER A 183 -7.47 -20.06 5.92
N ILE A 184 -7.89 -18.79 5.99
CA ILE A 184 -7.26 -17.68 5.25
C ILE A 184 -5.81 -17.50 5.69
N VAL A 185 -5.58 -17.57 6.99
CA VAL A 185 -4.26 -17.62 7.62
C VAL A 185 -4.24 -18.84 8.52
N GLN A 186 -3.19 -19.66 8.42
CA GLN A 186 -2.95 -20.80 9.30
C GLN A 186 -1.65 -20.60 10.05
N GLN A 187 -1.75 -20.50 11.37
CA GLN A 187 -0.60 -20.57 12.26
C GLN A 187 -0.52 -21.97 12.90
N ASP A 188 0.66 -22.59 12.87
CA ASP A 188 0.94 -23.78 13.66
C ASP A 188 2.38 -23.71 14.20
N GLY A 189 2.53 -23.61 15.53
CA GLY A 189 3.82 -23.34 16.16
C GLY A 189 4.44 -22.03 15.65
N LYS A 190 5.60 -22.14 14.97
CA LYS A 190 6.37 -21.00 14.44
C LYS A 190 6.17 -20.73 12.96
N VAL A 191 5.34 -21.54 12.28
CA VAL A 191 5.00 -21.31 10.87
C VAL A 191 3.66 -20.59 10.73
N VAL A 192 3.62 -19.61 9.84
CA VAL A 192 2.38 -18.94 9.40
C VAL A 192 2.24 -19.09 7.90
N THR A 193 1.09 -19.56 7.43
CA THR A 193 0.80 -19.74 6.00
C THR A 193 -0.48 -19.05 5.57
N SER A 194 -0.58 -18.65 4.30
CA SER A 194 -1.78 -18.03 3.73
C SER A 194 -1.98 -18.40 2.25
N ARG A 195 -3.10 -17.98 1.66
CA ARG A 195 -3.64 -18.59 0.44
C ARG A 195 -3.33 -17.86 -0.86
N GLY A 196 -3.27 -16.53 -0.91
CA GLY A 196 -3.06 -15.83 -2.19
C GLY A 196 -3.03 -14.31 -2.08
N PRO A 197 -2.99 -13.60 -3.22
CA PRO A 197 -2.81 -12.15 -3.23
C PRO A 197 -3.89 -11.44 -2.41
N GLY A 198 -5.13 -11.86 -2.63
CA GLY A 198 -6.30 -11.35 -1.97
C GLY A 198 -6.36 -11.67 -0.49
N THR A 199 -5.49 -12.48 0.11
CA THR A 199 -5.42 -12.78 1.57
C THR A 199 -4.17 -12.19 2.25
N THR A 200 -3.34 -11.45 1.52
CA THR A 200 -2.02 -11.01 2.00
C THR A 200 -2.10 -9.98 3.13
N MET A 201 -3.12 -9.12 3.15
CA MET A 201 -3.27 -8.11 4.20
C MET A 201 -3.44 -8.78 5.58
N GLU A 202 -4.33 -9.75 5.70
CA GLU A 202 -4.59 -10.51 6.92
C GLU A 202 -3.38 -11.37 7.29
N PHE A 203 -2.74 -11.99 6.30
CA PHE A 203 -1.48 -12.69 6.51
C PHE A 203 -0.43 -11.77 7.15
N SER A 204 -0.24 -10.58 6.60
CA SER A 204 0.78 -9.64 7.07
C SER A 204 0.46 -9.07 8.45
N VAL A 205 -0.81 -8.78 8.74
CA VAL A 205 -1.25 -8.35 10.08
C VAL A 205 -1.06 -9.47 11.11
N ALA A 206 -1.34 -10.72 10.74
CA ALA A 206 -1.05 -11.86 11.61
C ALA A 206 0.45 -12.02 11.88
N LEU A 207 1.32 -11.74 10.90
CA LEU A 207 2.77 -11.71 11.12
C LEU A 207 3.19 -10.60 12.10
N VAL A 208 2.58 -9.41 12.01
CA VAL A 208 2.83 -8.34 12.99
C VAL A 208 2.43 -8.78 14.40
N GLU A 209 1.26 -9.43 14.56
CA GLU A 209 0.83 -9.97 15.85
C GLU A 209 1.80 -11.01 16.42
N GLN A 210 2.32 -11.90 15.58
CA GLN A 210 3.29 -12.91 16.01
C GLN A 210 4.66 -12.33 16.34
N LEU A 211 5.06 -11.28 15.63
CA LEU A 211 6.37 -10.65 15.78
C LEU A 211 6.43 -9.70 16.98
N TYR A 212 5.30 -9.09 17.32
CA TYR A 212 5.12 -8.15 18.42
C TYR A 212 4.01 -8.63 19.35
N ASP A 213 2.78 -8.15 19.12
CA ASP A 213 1.57 -8.49 19.88
C ASP A 213 0.32 -7.98 19.14
N LYS A 214 -0.85 -8.29 19.71
CA LYS A 214 -2.16 -7.90 19.15
C LYS A 214 -2.35 -6.38 19.10
N GLU A 215 -1.81 -5.63 20.06
CA GLU A 215 -1.94 -4.17 20.11
C GLU A 215 -1.21 -3.53 18.92
N LYS A 216 0.01 -3.97 18.63
CA LYS A 216 0.77 -3.52 17.46
C LYS A 216 0.06 -3.88 16.15
N ALA A 217 -0.54 -5.07 16.07
CA ALA A 217 -1.32 -5.47 14.91
C ALA A 217 -2.56 -4.58 14.68
N ASP A 218 -3.25 -4.18 15.75
CA ASP A 218 -4.39 -3.26 15.68
C ASP A 218 -3.96 -1.84 15.29
N GLU A 219 -2.84 -1.35 15.83
CA GLU A 219 -2.24 -0.07 15.46
C GLU A 219 -1.91 -0.01 13.96
N VAL A 220 -1.27 -1.06 13.43
CA VAL A 220 -0.86 -1.12 12.02
C VAL A 220 -2.06 -1.28 11.10
N SER A 221 -3.05 -2.08 11.47
CA SER A 221 -4.19 -2.40 10.60
C SER A 221 -5.21 -1.26 10.50
N GLY A 222 -5.38 -0.43 11.53
CA GLY A 222 -6.34 0.67 11.54
C GLY A 222 -6.24 1.60 10.33
N PRO A 223 -5.07 2.19 10.04
CA PRO A 223 -4.86 3.05 8.87
C PRO A 223 -4.94 2.34 7.51
N LEU A 224 -4.92 1.00 7.46
CA LEU A 224 -5.01 0.27 6.20
C LEU A 224 -6.43 0.24 5.64
N LEU A 225 -7.47 0.52 6.42
CA LEU A 225 -8.87 0.47 5.95
C LEU A 225 -9.27 -0.91 5.41
N LEU A 226 -8.85 -1.95 6.11
CA LEU A 226 -9.15 -3.34 5.76
C LEU A 226 -10.64 -3.57 5.54
N ARG A 227 -10.93 -4.55 4.71
CA ARG A 227 -12.30 -4.92 4.37
C ARG A 227 -12.96 -5.54 5.62
N PRO A 228 -14.12 -5.04 6.07
CA PRO A 228 -14.72 -5.51 7.33
C PRO A 228 -15.24 -6.95 7.23
N ASN A 229 -15.83 -7.33 6.09
CA ASN A 229 -16.38 -8.67 5.86
C ASN A 229 -15.94 -9.19 4.49
N ARG A 230 -15.24 -10.33 4.45
CA ARG A 230 -14.84 -10.99 3.19
C ARG A 230 -15.98 -11.68 2.44
N GLY A 231 -17.00 -12.13 3.18
CA GLY A 231 -18.15 -12.85 2.60
C GLY A 231 -19.09 -11.96 1.79
N ASP A 232 -19.01 -10.64 1.95
CA ASP A 232 -19.79 -9.72 1.15
C ASP A 232 -19.23 -9.63 -0.28
N GLU A 233 -19.98 -9.09 -1.23
CA GLU A 233 -19.39 -8.60 -2.48
C GLU A 233 -18.80 -7.21 -2.26
N TYR A 234 -17.74 -6.85 -3.01
CA TYR A 234 -17.26 -5.47 -3.02
C TYR A 234 -18.24 -4.60 -3.81
N LYS A 235 -18.40 -3.35 -3.36
CA LYS A 235 -19.37 -2.39 -3.91
C LYS A 235 -18.65 -1.15 -4.42
N VAL A 236 -19.08 -0.70 -5.59
CA VAL A 236 -18.70 0.59 -6.16
C VAL A 236 -19.95 1.47 -6.13
N ILE A 237 -19.84 2.65 -5.53
CA ILE A 237 -20.92 3.63 -5.59
C ILE A 237 -20.82 4.36 -6.92
N GLU A 238 -21.79 4.16 -7.80
CA GLU A 238 -21.83 4.83 -9.10
C GLU A 238 -22.86 5.96 -9.11
N LEU A 239 -22.40 7.14 -9.51
CA LEU A 239 -23.14 8.38 -9.63
C LEU A 239 -22.94 8.91 -11.05
N ASN A 240 -23.95 9.59 -11.58
CA ASN A 240 -23.97 10.10 -12.95
C ASN A 240 -23.43 9.05 -13.96
N PRO A 241 -24.04 7.85 -14.04
CA PRO A 241 -23.45 6.72 -14.75
C PRO A 241 -23.11 7.07 -16.19
N MET A 242 -21.93 6.67 -16.62
CA MET A 242 -21.52 6.81 -18.02
C MET A 242 -20.72 5.60 -18.47
N GLU A 243 -20.80 5.33 -19.77
CA GLU A 243 -20.01 4.30 -20.42
C GLU A 243 -18.56 4.75 -20.58
N TRP A 244 -17.61 3.94 -20.13
CA TRP A 244 -16.19 4.18 -20.35
C TRP A 244 -15.77 3.48 -21.65
N LYS A 245 -15.62 4.28 -22.71
CA LYS A 245 -15.33 3.78 -24.05
C LYS A 245 -13.83 3.63 -24.27
N CYS A 246 -13.42 2.50 -24.84
CA CYS A 246 -12.12 2.30 -25.44
C CYS A 246 -12.32 1.56 -26.79
N ASN A 247 -11.57 1.95 -27.81
CA ASN A 247 -11.77 1.38 -29.15
C ASN A 247 -11.22 -0.05 -29.27
N ASN A 248 -10.28 -0.43 -28.40
CA ASN A 248 -9.60 -1.72 -28.34
C ASN A 248 -9.27 -2.03 -26.86
N ILE A 249 -8.08 -2.55 -26.59
CA ILE A 249 -7.52 -2.73 -25.25
C ILE A 249 -7.34 -1.36 -24.60
N PRO A 250 -7.88 -1.12 -23.38
CA PRO A 250 -7.70 0.15 -22.67
C PRO A 250 -6.22 0.48 -22.49
N GLN A 251 -5.85 1.71 -22.84
CA GLN A 251 -4.52 2.25 -22.60
C GLN A 251 -4.52 3.11 -21.33
N ILE A 252 -3.84 2.65 -20.28
CA ILE A 252 -3.93 3.20 -18.93
C ILE A 252 -2.57 3.73 -18.47
N LEU A 253 -2.53 4.97 -17.99
CA LEU A 253 -1.36 5.56 -17.34
C LEU A 253 -1.48 5.41 -15.82
N VAL A 254 -0.47 4.82 -15.20
CA VAL A 254 -0.27 4.82 -13.75
C VAL A 254 1.04 5.56 -13.43
N PRO A 255 0.98 6.85 -13.05
CA PRO A 255 2.17 7.57 -12.62
C PRO A 255 2.65 7.08 -11.25
N ILE A 256 3.96 6.96 -11.10
CA ILE A 256 4.63 6.69 -9.82
C ILE A 256 5.71 7.73 -9.56
N ALA A 257 6.00 8.00 -8.30
CA ALA A 257 7.02 8.92 -7.87
C ALA A 257 7.62 8.48 -6.53
N ASP A 258 8.73 9.08 -6.13
CA ASP A 258 9.24 8.91 -4.78
C ASP A 258 8.17 9.23 -3.74
N GLY A 259 7.99 8.33 -2.79
CA GLY A 259 6.96 8.42 -1.76
C GLY A 259 5.54 8.08 -2.22
N SER A 260 5.33 7.54 -3.43
CA SER A 260 4.07 6.87 -3.78
C SER A 260 3.80 5.72 -2.82
N GLU A 261 2.53 5.46 -2.51
CA GLU A 261 2.14 4.29 -1.71
C GLU A 261 2.26 3.03 -2.59
N GLU A 262 3.16 2.13 -2.20
CA GLU A 262 3.57 0.97 -2.99
C GLU A 262 2.46 -0.08 -3.16
N MET A 263 1.64 -0.34 -2.13
CA MET A 263 0.53 -1.29 -2.22
C MET A 263 -0.52 -0.77 -3.19
N GLU A 264 -0.89 0.50 -3.08
CA GLU A 264 -1.84 1.16 -3.97
C GLU A 264 -1.35 1.11 -5.42
N ALA A 265 -0.10 1.50 -5.66
CA ALA A 265 0.49 1.49 -7.00
C ALA A 265 0.52 0.06 -7.59
N VAL A 266 1.08 -0.90 -6.85
CA VAL A 266 1.27 -2.27 -7.35
C VAL A 266 -0.05 -2.96 -7.58
N MET A 267 -1.05 -2.83 -6.70
CA MET A 267 -2.33 -3.49 -6.90
C MET A 267 -3.11 -2.90 -8.08
N ILE A 268 -3.03 -1.58 -8.32
CA ILE A 268 -3.59 -0.97 -9.53
C ILE A 268 -2.93 -1.56 -10.78
N ILE A 269 -1.59 -1.56 -10.82
CA ILE A 269 -0.81 -2.04 -11.99
C ILE A 269 -1.10 -3.52 -12.26
N ASP A 270 -0.98 -4.34 -11.22
CA ASP A 270 -1.08 -5.79 -11.30
C ASP A 270 -2.49 -6.24 -11.76
N ILE A 271 -3.54 -5.73 -11.12
CA ILE A 271 -4.94 -6.11 -11.42
C ILE A 271 -5.32 -5.66 -12.83
N LEU A 272 -4.93 -4.45 -13.26
CA LEU A 272 -5.24 -3.96 -14.61
C LEU A 272 -4.49 -4.76 -15.69
N ARG A 273 -3.25 -5.18 -15.43
CA ARG A 273 -2.50 -6.06 -16.35
C ARG A 273 -3.07 -7.48 -16.38
N ARG A 274 -3.55 -8.02 -15.25
CA ARG A 274 -4.31 -9.28 -15.21
C ARG A 274 -5.58 -9.21 -16.05
N ALA A 275 -6.26 -8.06 -16.06
CA ALA A 275 -7.40 -7.78 -16.93
C ALA A 275 -7.06 -7.62 -18.41
N LYS A 276 -5.76 -7.68 -18.76
CA LYS A 276 -5.23 -7.48 -20.12
C LYS A 276 -5.35 -6.04 -20.64
N ALA A 277 -5.48 -5.06 -19.75
CA ALA A 277 -5.27 -3.66 -20.13
C ALA A 277 -3.80 -3.41 -20.47
N ASN A 278 -3.54 -2.44 -21.34
CA ASN A 278 -2.20 -1.96 -21.59
C ASN A 278 -1.89 -0.88 -20.55
N VAL A 279 -0.97 -1.18 -19.62
CA VAL A 279 -0.67 -0.32 -18.48
C VAL A 279 0.74 0.23 -18.62
N VAL A 280 0.83 1.53 -18.85
CA VAL A 280 2.07 2.30 -18.86
C VAL A 280 2.33 2.80 -17.45
N VAL A 281 3.40 2.31 -16.82
CA VAL A 281 3.88 2.84 -15.54
C VAL A 281 4.92 3.91 -15.83
N ALA A 282 4.66 5.15 -15.42
CA ALA A 282 5.54 6.27 -15.72
C ALA A 282 6.10 6.92 -14.45
N SER A 283 7.42 7.09 -14.37
CA SER A 283 8.03 7.84 -13.28
C SER A 283 7.87 9.33 -13.51
N VAL A 284 7.36 10.06 -12.50
CA VAL A 284 7.24 11.52 -12.52
C VAL A 284 8.55 12.21 -12.21
N GLY A 285 9.50 11.51 -11.60
CA GLY A 285 10.87 12.01 -11.37
C GLY A 285 11.78 11.84 -12.57
N ASP A 286 13.08 12.04 -12.35
CA ASP A 286 14.10 11.98 -13.41
C ASP A 286 14.64 10.56 -13.67
N ASN A 287 14.32 9.60 -12.79
CA ASN A 287 14.79 8.22 -12.87
C ASN A 287 13.62 7.24 -12.99
N LEU A 288 13.86 6.10 -13.64
CA LEU A 288 12.87 5.02 -13.74
C LEU A 288 12.66 4.31 -12.39
N GLU A 289 13.72 4.17 -11.60
CA GLU A 289 13.63 3.64 -10.24
C GLU A 289 13.14 4.73 -9.30
N ILE A 290 12.14 4.39 -8.48
CA ILE A 290 11.61 5.24 -7.42
C ILE A 290 11.73 4.53 -6.06
N LEU A 291 11.81 5.33 -4.99
CA LEU A 291 11.72 4.86 -3.62
C LEU A 291 10.33 5.19 -3.06
N ALA A 292 9.49 4.17 -2.93
CA ALA A 292 8.12 4.30 -2.44
C ALA A 292 8.05 4.69 -0.94
N SER A 293 6.84 4.94 -0.46
CA SER A 293 6.58 5.52 0.86
C SER A 293 7.10 4.68 2.03
N ARG A 294 7.04 3.34 1.93
CA ARG A 294 7.63 2.38 2.86
C ARG A 294 8.84 1.70 2.25
N LYS A 295 9.60 2.44 1.45
CA LYS A 295 10.95 2.09 0.97
C LYS A 295 11.00 0.87 0.06
N VAL A 296 9.88 0.43 -0.52
CA VAL A 296 9.94 -0.49 -1.66
C VAL A 296 10.51 0.27 -2.86
N LYS A 297 11.47 -0.33 -3.56
CA LYS A 297 12.00 0.25 -4.80
C LYS A 297 11.27 -0.37 -5.99
N LEU A 298 10.62 0.49 -6.78
CA LEU A 298 9.87 0.08 -7.97
C LEU A 298 10.52 0.69 -9.21
N VAL A 299 10.44 -0.01 -10.34
CA VAL A 299 10.95 0.51 -11.63
C VAL A 299 9.79 0.76 -12.59
N ALA A 300 9.63 2.02 -13.01
CA ALA A 300 8.71 2.44 -14.04
C ALA A 300 9.11 1.88 -15.43
N ASP A 301 8.15 1.81 -16.34
CA ASP A 301 8.41 1.40 -17.73
C ASP A 301 9.07 2.52 -18.54
N MET A 302 8.73 3.78 -18.23
CA MET A 302 9.29 4.97 -18.87
C MET A 302 9.22 6.20 -17.96
N LEU A 303 9.87 7.29 -18.36
CA LEU A 303 9.70 8.60 -17.74
C LEU A 303 8.38 9.24 -18.19
N LEU A 304 7.83 10.14 -17.37
CA LEU A 304 6.62 10.89 -17.69
C LEU A 304 6.74 11.68 -19.01
N ASP A 305 7.95 12.12 -19.35
CA ASP A 305 8.26 12.84 -20.60
C ASP A 305 7.94 12.04 -21.85
N GLU A 306 8.21 10.73 -21.81
CA GLU A 306 7.88 9.81 -22.90
C GLU A 306 6.40 9.43 -22.86
N ALA A 307 5.87 9.16 -21.67
CA ALA A 307 4.46 8.85 -21.47
C ALA A 307 3.53 9.97 -21.97
N ALA A 308 3.91 11.24 -21.77
CA ALA A 308 3.14 12.40 -22.21
C ALA A 308 2.96 12.52 -23.74
N LYS A 309 3.74 11.76 -24.52
CA LYS A 309 3.62 11.69 -26.00
C LYS A 309 2.55 10.69 -26.45
N LEU A 310 2.01 9.90 -25.52
CA LEU A 310 0.99 8.88 -25.78
C LEU A 310 -0.41 9.40 -25.43
N SER A 311 -1.43 8.67 -25.87
CA SER A 311 -2.83 8.91 -25.49
C SER A 311 -3.32 7.81 -24.56
N TYR A 312 -4.19 8.20 -23.64
CA TYR A 312 -4.73 7.31 -22.61
C TYR A 312 -6.26 7.33 -22.62
N ASP A 313 -6.82 6.19 -22.25
CA ASP A 313 -8.24 6.00 -21.93
C ASP A 313 -8.51 6.22 -20.43
N LEU A 314 -7.48 6.04 -19.59
CA LEU A 314 -7.52 6.35 -18.16
C LEU A 314 -6.15 6.86 -17.68
N ILE A 315 -6.15 7.91 -16.86
CA ILE A 315 -5.02 8.27 -15.99
C ILE A 315 -5.46 8.05 -14.54
N VAL A 316 -4.74 7.19 -13.80
CA VAL A 316 -5.10 6.87 -12.41
C VAL A 316 -3.90 7.02 -11.48
N LEU A 317 -4.10 7.76 -10.39
CA LEU A 317 -3.03 8.10 -9.45
C LEU A 317 -3.10 7.23 -8.18
N PRO A 318 -2.03 6.52 -7.80
CA PRO A 318 -1.89 6.00 -6.44
C PRO A 318 -1.75 7.17 -5.44
N GLY A 319 -1.81 6.89 -4.15
CA GLY A 319 -1.58 7.85 -3.09
C GLY A 319 -0.16 7.88 -2.57
N GLY A 320 -0.04 7.99 -1.25
CA GLY A 320 1.20 8.29 -0.54
C GLY A 320 1.42 9.80 -0.48
N LEU A 321 1.77 10.35 0.69
CA LEU A 321 1.89 11.79 0.87
C LEU A 321 2.98 12.40 -0.02
N GLY A 322 4.16 11.76 -0.08
CA GLY A 322 5.27 12.19 -0.93
C GLY A 322 4.93 12.07 -2.41
N GLY A 323 4.37 10.94 -2.82
CA GLY A 323 3.99 10.69 -4.21
C GLY A 323 2.90 11.65 -4.68
N ALA A 324 1.84 11.82 -3.90
CA ALA A 324 0.76 12.76 -4.20
C ALA A 324 1.26 14.22 -4.29
N GLN A 325 2.21 14.62 -3.43
CA GLN A 325 2.84 15.94 -3.53
C GLN A 325 3.69 16.08 -4.80
N ALA A 326 4.45 15.06 -5.17
CA ALA A 326 5.22 15.04 -6.42
C ALA A 326 4.30 15.11 -7.65
N PHE A 327 3.16 14.40 -7.62
CA PHE A 327 2.14 14.46 -8.67
C PHE A 327 1.54 15.86 -8.78
N ALA A 328 1.18 16.48 -7.66
CA ALA A 328 0.61 17.81 -7.61
C ALA A 328 1.59 18.89 -8.11
N ASN A 329 2.89 18.71 -7.88
CA ASN A 329 3.94 19.65 -8.30
C ASN A 329 4.37 19.44 -9.76
N SER A 330 3.92 18.38 -10.43
CA SER A 330 4.22 18.13 -11.83
C SER A 330 3.20 18.81 -12.72
N ASP A 331 3.53 20.01 -13.22
CA ASP A 331 2.70 20.75 -14.18
C ASP A 331 2.33 19.88 -15.39
N LYS A 332 3.26 19.03 -15.83
CA LYS A 332 3.05 18.11 -16.94
C LYS A 332 1.92 17.12 -16.65
N LEU A 333 2.00 16.42 -15.51
CA LEU A 333 0.98 15.45 -15.12
C LEU A 333 -0.37 16.13 -14.85
N VAL A 334 -0.37 17.26 -14.16
CA VAL A 334 -1.59 18.05 -13.89
C VAL A 334 -2.26 18.49 -15.20
N ASN A 335 -1.49 18.94 -16.19
CA ASN A 335 -2.03 19.32 -17.49
C ASN A 335 -2.58 18.12 -18.27
N MET A 336 -1.96 16.94 -18.15
CA MET A 336 -2.52 15.70 -18.72
C MET A 336 -3.87 15.34 -18.09
N LEU A 337 -3.99 15.45 -16.76
CA LEU A 337 -5.25 15.20 -16.04
C LEU A 337 -6.35 16.20 -16.41
N LYS A 338 -6.02 17.50 -16.51
CA LYS A 338 -6.97 18.53 -16.98
C LYS A 338 -7.49 18.23 -18.38
N LYS A 339 -6.60 17.91 -19.32
CA LYS A 339 -6.99 17.47 -20.67
C LYS A 339 -7.89 16.23 -20.65
N GLN A 340 -7.62 15.28 -19.75
CA GLN A 340 -8.43 14.09 -19.59
C GLN A 340 -9.85 14.43 -19.12
N ALA A 341 -9.97 15.27 -18.09
CA ALA A 341 -11.24 15.75 -17.57
C ALA A 341 -12.02 16.59 -18.60
N GLU A 342 -11.37 17.52 -19.28
CA GLU A 342 -11.96 18.37 -20.33
C GLU A 342 -12.47 17.56 -21.53
N SER A 343 -11.79 16.47 -21.86
CA SER A 343 -12.19 15.54 -22.93
C SER A 343 -13.25 14.52 -22.47
N ASN A 344 -13.78 14.67 -21.25
CA ASN A 344 -14.69 13.72 -20.61
C ASN A 344 -14.18 12.26 -20.60
N LYS A 345 -12.85 12.09 -20.59
CA LYS A 345 -12.22 10.78 -20.50
C LYS A 345 -12.04 10.37 -19.03
N PRO A 346 -12.03 9.06 -18.73
CA PRO A 346 -11.80 8.56 -17.38
C PRO A 346 -10.50 9.06 -16.74
N TYR A 347 -10.58 9.43 -15.46
CA TYR A 347 -9.41 9.66 -14.60
C TYR A 347 -9.77 9.30 -13.16
N GLY A 348 -8.75 9.08 -12.33
CA GLY A 348 -9.02 8.74 -10.94
C GLY A 348 -7.83 8.87 -10.02
N ALA A 349 -8.10 8.78 -8.73
CA ALA A 349 -7.08 8.84 -7.71
C ALA A 349 -7.50 8.12 -6.43
N ILE A 350 -6.55 7.59 -5.67
CA ILE A 350 -6.80 6.95 -4.38
C ILE A 350 -6.03 7.65 -3.26
N CYS A 351 -6.53 7.53 -2.04
CA CYS A 351 -5.83 7.91 -0.81
C CYS A 351 -5.59 9.42 -0.69
N ALA A 352 -4.34 9.88 -0.69
CA ALA A 352 -4.03 11.30 -0.58
C ALA A 352 -4.22 12.06 -1.90
N SER A 353 -4.15 11.38 -3.04
CA SER A 353 -4.15 12.01 -4.36
C SER A 353 -5.47 12.72 -4.74
N PRO A 354 -6.68 12.25 -4.37
CA PRO A 354 -7.90 13.04 -4.55
C PRO A 354 -7.81 14.43 -3.91
N ALA A 355 -7.32 14.50 -2.67
CA ALA A 355 -7.27 15.74 -1.90
C ALA A 355 -6.06 16.64 -2.21
N LEU A 356 -4.92 16.06 -2.61
CA LEU A 356 -3.68 16.80 -2.86
C LEU A 356 -3.45 17.12 -4.33
N VAL A 357 -4.02 16.31 -5.25
CA VAL A 357 -3.86 16.49 -6.70
C VAL A 357 -5.17 16.96 -7.31
N LEU A 358 -6.28 16.23 -7.13
CA LEU A 358 -7.49 16.51 -7.88
C LEU A 358 -8.23 17.76 -7.38
N GLU A 359 -8.46 17.86 -6.07
CA GLU A 359 -9.17 19.00 -5.46
C GLU A 359 -8.52 20.37 -5.77
N PRO A 360 -7.23 20.63 -5.45
CA PRO A 360 -6.63 21.96 -5.64
C PRO A 360 -6.51 22.37 -7.11
N HIS A 361 -6.53 21.41 -8.04
CA HIS A 361 -6.49 21.67 -9.48
C HIS A 361 -7.86 21.78 -10.14
N GLY A 362 -8.94 21.79 -9.34
CA GLY A 362 -10.31 21.95 -9.81
C GLY A 362 -10.90 20.73 -10.50
N LEU A 363 -10.21 19.58 -10.45
CA LEU A 363 -10.64 18.34 -11.10
C LEU A 363 -11.84 17.72 -10.37
N LEU A 364 -12.10 18.06 -9.11
CA LEU A 364 -13.27 17.59 -8.36
C LEU A 364 -14.48 18.53 -8.43
N LYS A 365 -14.42 19.62 -9.21
CA LYS A 365 -15.50 20.60 -9.26
C LYS A 365 -16.80 19.96 -9.78
N GLY A 366 -17.84 19.94 -8.94
CA GLY A 366 -19.13 19.36 -9.26
C GLY A 366 -19.16 17.83 -9.29
N LYS A 367 -18.11 17.17 -8.78
CA LYS A 367 -18.01 15.72 -8.67
C LYS A 367 -18.09 15.28 -7.21
N LYS A 368 -18.61 14.09 -6.98
CA LYS A 368 -18.56 13.39 -5.70
C LYS A 368 -17.32 12.51 -5.66
N ALA A 369 -16.61 12.57 -4.55
CA ALA A 369 -15.35 11.86 -4.38
C ALA A 369 -15.21 11.34 -2.94
N THR A 370 -14.26 10.42 -2.79
CA THR A 370 -13.74 9.96 -1.51
C THR A 370 -12.22 10.09 -1.49
N ALA A 371 -11.62 10.02 -0.31
CA ALA A 371 -10.18 10.14 -0.11
C ALA A 371 -9.75 9.38 1.15
N PHE A 372 -8.45 9.40 1.45
CA PHE A 372 -7.96 8.92 2.74
C PHE A 372 -8.63 9.70 3.88
N PRO A 373 -9.08 9.05 4.97
CA PRO A 373 -9.84 9.71 6.03
C PRO A 373 -9.20 11.00 6.57
N ALA A 374 -7.88 11.00 6.77
CA ALA A 374 -7.15 12.19 7.24
C ALA A 374 -7.03 13.32 6.21
N MET A 375 -7.48 13.10 4.97
CA MET A 375 -7.47 14.05 3.87
C MET A 375 -8.88 14.53 3.48
N CYS A 376 -9.94 13.90 3.99
CA CYS A 376 -11.32 14.21 3.62
C CYS A 376 -11.72 15.66 3.94
N ASN A 377 -11.14 16.25 4.99
CA ASN A 377 -11.38 17.65 5.36
C ASN A 377 -10.86 18.66 4.32
N LYS A 378 -10.00 18.22 3.38
CA LYS A 378 -9.50 19.05 2.28
C LYS A 378 -10.44 19.05 1.09
N LEU A 379 -11.38 18.10 1.01
CA LEU A 379 -12.38 18.07 -0.05
C LEU A 379 -13.45 19.12 0.22
N SER A 380 -13.81 19.89 -0.81
CA SER A 380 -14.90 20.86 -0.71
C SER A 380 -16.27 20.19 -0.54
N ASP A 381 -16.45 19.01 -1.15
CA ASP A 381 -17.63 18.18 -0.99
C ASP A 381 -17.31 16.90 -0.22
N GLN A 382 -17.86 16.78 0.98
CA GLN A 382 -17.61 15.65 1.88
C GLN A 382 -18.75 14.61 1.88
N SER A 383 -19.72 14.71 0.97
CA SER A 383 -20.95 13.88 1.03
C SER A 383 -20.74 12.38 0.77
N PHE A 384 -19.60 11.97 0.21
CA PHE A 384 -19.32 10.57 -0.12
C PHE A 384 -18.01 10.02 0.50
N ILE A 385 -17.40 10.73 1.44
CA ILE A 385 -16.07 10.41 2.00
C ILE A 385 -15.99 9.09 2.77
N ASP A 386 -17.13 8.51 3.15
CA ASP A 386 -17.19 7.23 3.84
C ASP A 386 -17.27 6.01 2.92
N ASN A 387 -17.48 6.25 1.61
CA ASN A 387 -17.57 5.17 0.64
C ASN A 387 -16.17 4.70 0.23
N ARG A 388 -16.01 3.37 0.11
CA ARG A 388 -14.73 2.72 -0.21
C ARG A 388 -14.26 3.02 -1.63
N VAL A 389 -15.18 3.00 -2.59
CA VAL A 389 -14.95 3.37 -4.00
C VAL A 389 -16.15 4.17 -4.50
N VAL A 390 -15.88 5.32 -5.13
CA VAL A 390 -16.89 6.22 -5.71
C VAL A 390 -16.54 6.46 -7.16
N VAL A 391 -17.49 6.21 -8.06
CA VAL A 391 -17.47 6.59 -9.47
C VAL A 391 -18.49 7.71 -9.66
N ASP A 392 -18.06 8.86 -10.19
CA ASP A 392 -18.94 9.95 -10.61
C ASP A 392 -18.67 10.30 -12.08
N GLY A 393 -19.45 9.69 -12.97
CA GLY A 393 -19.22 9.75 -14.41
C GLY A 393 -17.84 9.21 -14.81
N ASN A 394 -16.95 10.11 -15.24
CA ASN A 394 -15.59 9.81 -15.66
C ASN A 394 -14.56 9.87 -14.53
N LEU A 395 -14.95 10.21 -13.30
CA LEU A 395 -14.07 10.22 -12.14
C LEU A 395 -14.23 8.92 -11.35
N ILE A 396 -13.13 8.29 -10.95
CA ILE A 396 -13.13 7.25 -9.91
C ILE A 396 -12.21 7.62 -8.75
N THR A 397 -12.66 7.47 -7.52
CA THR A 397 -11.86 7.71 -6.31
C THR A 397 -12.00 6.62 -5.26
N SER A 398 -10.99 6.49 -4.40
CA SER A 398 -10.97 5.51 -3.31
C SER A 398 -10.14 5.98 -2.10
N ARG A 399 -10.23 5.25 -0.98
CA ARG A 399 -9.81 5.75 0.34
C ARG A 399 -8.36 5.43 0.72
N GLY A 400 -7.83 4.24 0.45
CA GLY A 400 -6.50 3.86 0.95
C GLY A 400 -6.12 2.41 0.66
N PRO A 401 -5.04 1.89 1.27
CA PRO A 401 -4.45 0.62 0.86
C PRO A 401 -5.42 -0.57 0.86
N GLY A 402 -6.28 -0.67 1.86
CA GLY A 402 -7.27 -1.74 1.99
C GLY A 402 -8.48 -1.61 1.06
N THR A 403 -8.67 -0.47 0.38
CA THR A 403 -9.71 -0.28 -0.65
C THR A 403 -9.16 -0.40 -2.07
N SER A 404 -7.85 -0.52 -2.25
CA SER A 404 -7.16 -0.47 -3.54
C SER A 404 -7.48 -1.65 -4.46
N MET A 405 -7.70 -2.86 -3.93
CA MET A 405 -8.18 -3.98 -4.76
C MET A 405 -9.59 -3.69 -5.31
N GLU A 406 -10.49 -3.16 -4.46
CA GLU A 406 -11.84 -2.78 -4.87
C GLU A 406 -11.81 -1.64 -5.89
N PHE A 407 -10.89 -0.69 -5.72
CA PHE A 407 -10.67 0.41 -6.65
C PHE A 407 -10.22 -0.09 -8.03
N ALA A 408 -9.20 -0.96 -8.08
CA ALA A 408 -8.72 -1.53 -9.33
C ALA A 408 -9.78 -2.43 -9.99
N LEU A 409 -10.50 -3.24 -9.22
CA LEU A 409 -11.61 -4.05 -9.72
C LEU A 409 -12.77 -3.20 -10.22
N GLY A 410 -13.05 -2.05 -9.60
CA GLY A 410 -14.01 -1.07 -10.11
C GLY A 410 -13.61 -0.52 -11.47
N ILE A 411 -12.33 -0.25 -11.70
CA ILE A 411 -11.81 0.14 -13.02
C ILE A 411 -11.98 -1.00 -14.03
N VAL A 412 -11.67 -2.25 -13.64
CA VAL A 412 -11.89 -3.42 -14.50
C VAL A 412 -13.37 -3.55 -14.86
N GLU A 413 -14.28 -3.35 -13.90
CA GLU A 413 -15.72 -3.38 -14.14
C GLU A 413 -16.16 -2.33 -15.16
N LYS A 414 -15.61 -1.12 -15.11
CA LYS A 414 -15.93 -0.04 -16.06
C LYS A 414 -15.47 -0.34 -17.49
N PHE A 415 -14.31 -0.97 -17.70
CA PHE A 415 -13.77 -1.23 -19.04
C PHE A 415 -14.12 -2.62 -19.59
N PHE A 416 -14.22 -3.63 -18.74
CA PHE A 416 -14.35 -5.04 -19.13
C PHE A 416 -15.63 -5.72 -18.59
N GLY A 417 -16.42 -4.99 -17.80
CA GLY A 417 -17.66 -5.48 -17.21
C GLY A 417 -17.48 -6.24 -15.89
N ARG A 418 -18.54 -6.24 -15.08
CA ARG A 418 -18.62 -6.93 -13.78
C ARG A 418 -18.18 -8.41 -13.83
N PRO A 419 -18.56 -9.22 -14.86
CA PRO A 419 -18.14 -10.63 -14.91
C PRO A 419 -16.62 -10.81 -14.91
N LYS A 420 -15.88 -9.99 -15.68
CA LYS A 420 -14.41 -10.07 -15.72
C LYS A 420 -13.79 -9.64 -14.40
N ALA A 421 -14.34 -8.60 -13.77
CA ALA A 421 -13.87 -8.15 -12.46
C ALA A 421 -14.08 -9.24 -11.38
N LEU A 422 -15.24 -9.90 -11.36
CA LEU A 422 -15.51 -11.01 -10.43
C LEU A 422 -14.63 -12.24 -10.70
N GLU A 423 -14.36 -12.59 -11.96
CA GLU A 423 -13.42 -13.65 -12.33
C GLU A 423 -12.03 -13.39 -11.72
N LEU A 424 -11.48 -12.19 -11.92
CA LEU A 424 -10.18 -11.82 -11.37
C LEU A 424 -10.20 -11.80 -9.83
N ALA A 425 -11.26 -11.27 -9.23
CA ALA A 425 -11.41 -11.23 -7.77
C ALA A 425 -11.39 -12.64 -7.16
N LYS A 426 -12.02 -13.63 -7.83
CA LYS A 426 -11.98 -15.05 -7.41
C LYS A 426 -10.60 -15.67 -7.57
N VAL A 427 -9.93 -15.44 -8.70
CA VAL A 427 -8.55 -15.93 -8.94
C VAL A 427 -7.60 -15.40 -7.87
N MET A 428 -7.78 -14.14 -7.45
CA MET A 428 -6.95 -13.55 -6.40
C MET A 428 -7.37 -13.97 -4.98
N LEU A 429 -8.45 -14.73 -4.81
CA LEU A 429 -9.05 -15.07 -3.51
C LEU A 429 -9.50 -13.82 -2.70
N PHE A 430 -9.89 -12.77 -3.42
CA PHE A 430 -10.44 -11.54 -2.83
C PHE A 430 -11.94 -11.67 -2.53
N VAL A 431 -12.64 -12.48 -3.34
CA VAL A 431 -14.04 -12.91 -3.13
C VAL A 431 -14.12 -14.43 -3.32
N HIS A 432 -15.20 -15.05 -2.83
CA HIS A 432 -15.43 -16.49 -2.87
C HIS A 432 -16.34 -16.92 -4.04
#